data_AF-A0A3P7KAG5-F1
#
_entry.id   AF-A0A3P7KAG5-F1
#
_cell.length_a   1.000
_cell.length_b   1.000
_cell.length_c   1.000
_cell.angle_alpha   90.00
_cell.angle_beta   90.00
_cell.angle_gamma   90.00
#
_symmetry.space_group_name_H-M   'P 1'
#
loop_
_entity.id
_entity.type
_entity.pdbx_description
1 polymer ?
#
loop_
_entity_poly.entity_id
_entity_poly.type
_entity_poly.pdbx_seq_one_letter_code
_entity_poly.pdbx_strand_id
1 'polypeptide(L)'
;YPLTGVILLILATSMYGFNGGGFNKCATLVSRQYSAFVLGHIQILWCIAMLLCPILVNGMIGEGTIYDWRMIFLLHAFLSLITNVYFCIVAASDAAWWTDDERVKSRMISGDTFWWWRKEPEQV
;
A
#
# COMPACT_ATOMS: atom_id res chain seq x y z
N TYR A 1 -13.83 32.72 5.63
CA TYR A 1 -13.67 31.31 6.06
C TYR A 1 -13.60 30.26 4.92
N PRO A 2 -14.10 30.44 3.67
CA PRO A 2 -13.94 29.38 2.66
C PRO A 2 -12.49 29.18 2.20
N LEU A 3 -11.69 30.26 2.17
CA LEU A 3 -10.29 30.22 1.74
C LEU A 3 -9.42 29.30 2.62
N THR A 4 -9.58 29.36 3.95
CA THR A 4 -8.85 28.50 4.89
C THR A 4 -9.19 27.03 4.69
N GLY A 5 -10.47 26.71 4.49
CA GLY A 5 -10.91 25.33 4.21
C GLY A 5 -10.32 24.80 2.90
N VAL A 6 -10.32 25.61 1.84
CA VAL A 6 -9.72 25.25 0.54
C VAL A 6 -8.22 25.03 0.66
N ILE A 7 -7.49 25.90 1.37
CA ILE A 7 -6.05 25.74 1.61
C ILE A 7 -5.75 24.42 2.34
N LEU A 8 -6.50 24.12 3.40
CA LEU A 8 -6.33 22.88 4.17
C LEU A 8 -6.62 21.63 3.32
N LEU A 9 -7.67 21.67 2.48
CA LEU A 9 -8.01 20.57 1.57
C LEU A 9 -6.94 20.34 0.50
N ILE A 10 -6.38 21.42 -0.06
CA ILE A 10 -5.28 21.33 -1.03
C ILE A 10 -4.06 20.68 -0.37
N LEU A 11 -3.66 21.16 0.81
CA LEU A 11 -2.53 20.60 1.55
C LEU A 11 -2.73 19.11 1.86
N ALA A 12 -3.91 18.73 2.35
CA ALA A 12 -4.26 17.34 2.64
C ALA A 12 -4.17 16.45 1.37
N THR A 13 -4.71 16.94 0.26
CA THR A 13 -4.69 16.22 -1.02
C THR A 13 -3.27 16.10 -1.58
N SER A 14 -2.44 17.13 -1.44
CA SER A 14 -1.03 17.08 -1.81
C SER A 14 -0.27 16.04 -0.99
N MET A 15 -0.47 15.99 0.32
CA MET A 15 0.14 14.98 1.20
C MET A 15 -0.29 13.55 0.84
N TYR A 16 -1.56 13.36 0.47
CA TYR A 16 -2.06 12.08 -0.03
C TYR A 16 -1.35 11.65 -1.32
N GLY A 17 -1.07 12.59 -2.23
CA GLY A 17 -0.31 12.32 -3.46
C GLY A 17 1.14 11.85 -3.22
N PHE A 18 1.82 12.40 -2.21
CA PHE A 18 3.17 11.95 -1.83
C PHE A 18 3.19 10.51 -1.30
N ASN A 19 2.15 10.11 -0.57
CA ASN A 19 2.04 8.76 -0.02
C ASN A 19 2.00 7.68 -1.11
N GLY A 20 1.20 7.91 -2.16
CA GLY A 20 1.09 7.01 -3.30
C GLY A 20 2.43 6.82 -4.04
N GLY A 21 3.25 7.87 -4.15
CA GLY A 21 4.57 7.79 -4.80
C GLY A 21 5.56 6.90 -4.03
N GLY A 22 5.66 7.09 -2.71
CA GLY A 22 6.58 6.33 -1.86
C GLY A 22 6.21 4.84 -1.79
N PHE A 23 4.94 4.54 -1.54
CA PHE A 23 4.45 3.16 -1.43
C PHE A 23 4.75 2.33 -2.68
N ASN A 24 4.43 2.87 -3.87
CA ASN A 24 4.65 2.14 -5.12
C ASN A 24 6.13 1.89 -5.38
N LYS A 25 7.00 2.85 -5.01
CA LYS A 25 8.46 2.66 -5.12
C LYS A 25 8.96 1.56 -4.19
N CYS A 26 8.55 1.56 -2.93
CA CYS A 26 8.88 0.47 -1.99
C CYS A 26 8.39 -0.88 -2.53
N ALA A 27 7.16 -0.95 -3.04
CA ALA A 27 6.61 -2.16 -3.66
C ALA A 27 7.44 -2.63 -4.86
N THR A 28 7.97 -1.72 -5.68
CA THR A 28 8.88 -2.10 -6.78
C THR A 28 10.25 -2.58 -6.31
N LEU A 29 10.81 -1.98 -5.26
CA LEU A 29 12.12 -2.37 -4.72
C LEU A 29 12.08 -3.78 -4.11
N VAL A 30 11.02 -4.09 -3.36
CA VAL A 30 10.86 -5.41 -2.72
C VAL A 30 10.57 -6.53 -3.73
N SER A 31 9.93 -6.21 -4.86
CA SER A 31 9.49 -7.19 -5.87
C SER A 31 10.42 -7.31 -7.09
N ARG A 32 11.33 -6.36 -7.29
CA ARG A 32 12.33 -6.32 -8.39
C ARG A 32 11.73 -6.69 -9.76
N GLN A 33 12.10 -7.85 -10.29
CA GLN A 33 11.70 -8.39 -11.59
C GLN A 33 10.20 -8.73 -11.71
N TYR A 34 9.51 -8.90 -10.58
CA TYR A 34 8.07 -9.17 -10.54
C TYR A 34 7.25 -7.92 -10.20
N SER A 35 7.85 -6.74 -10.25
CA SER A 35 7.20 -5.47 -9.91
C SER A 35 5.96 -5.15 -10.74
N ALA A 36 5.96 -5.46 -12.04
CA ALA A 36 4.78 -5.26 -12.87
C ALA A 36 3.57 -6.10 -12.40
N PHE A 37 3.81 -7.33 -11.94
CA PHE A 37 2.75 -8.21 -11.41
C PHE A 37 2.22 -7.70 -10.08
N VAL A 38 3.10 -7.30 -9.16
CA VAL A 38 2.73 -6.78 -7.83
C VAL A 38 1.98 -5.45 -7.94
N LEU A 39 2.48 -4.52 -8.76
CA LEU A 39 1.81 -3.25 -9.03
C LEU A 39 0.46 -3.45 -9.73
N GLY A 40 0.33 -4.45 -10.61
CA GLY A 40 -0.94 -4.81 -11.22
C GLY A 40 -2.01 -5.20 -10.18
N HIS A 41 -1.63 -5.98 -9.17
CA HIS A 41 -2.54 -6.33 -8.07
C HIS A 41 -2.93 -5.12 -7.23
N ILE A 42 -1.97 -4.24 -6.92
CA ILE A 42 -2.23 -2.97 -6.23
C ILE A 42 -3.25 -2.13 -7.00
N GLN A 43 -3.09 -2.02 -8.32
CA GLN A 43 -4.02 -1.27 -9.18
C GLN A 43 -5.42 -1.88 -9.19
N ILE A 44 -5.54 -3.21 -9.21
CA ILE A 44 -6.85 -3.88 -9.12
C ILE A 44 -7.54 -3.54 -7.79
N LEU A 45 -6.80 -3.56 -6.67
CA LEU A 45 -7.35 -3.17 -5.37
C LEU A 45 -7.83 -1.72 -5.36
N TRP A 46 -7.09 -0.80 -5.99
CA TRP A 46 -7.53 0.58 -6.14
C TRP A 46 -8.81 0.70 -6.97
N CYS A 47 -8.93 -0.03 -8.08
CA CYS A 47 -10.16 -0.05 -8.87
C CYS A 47 -11.35 -0.56 -8.05
N ILE A 48 -11.17 -1.63 -7.28
CA ILE A 48 -12.22 -2.15 -6.39
C ILE A 48 -12.61 -1.10 -5.34
N ALA A 49 -11.62 -0.45 -4.72
CA ALA A 49 -11.87 0.61 -3.75
C ALA A 49 -12.64 1.79 -4.36
N MET A 50 -12.30 2.20 -5.59
CA MET A 50 -13.03 3.27 -6.31
C MET A 50 -14.48 2.89 -6.61
N LEU A 51 -14.76 1.61 -6.89
CA LEU A 51 -16.14 1.12 -7.09
C LEU A 51 -16.93 1.05 -5.77
N LEU A 52 -16.28 0.69 -4.67
CA LEU A 52 -16.93 0.58 -3.35
C LEU A 52 -17.15 1.95 -2.67
N CYS A 53 -16.28 2.92 -2.91
CA CYS A 53 -16.34 4.25 -2.33
C CYS A 53 -17.73 4.93 -2.45
N PRO A 54 -18.35 5.05 -3.65
CA PRO A 54 -19.65 5.71 -3.78
C PRO A 54 -20.79 4.95 -3.09
N ILE A 55 -20.68 3.62 -2.97
CA ILE A 55 -21.67 2.78 -2.27
C ILE A 55 -21.60 3.05 -0.76
N LEU A 56 -20.39 3.07 -0.21
CA LEU A 56 -20.15 3.37 1.20
C LEU A 56 -20.58 4.80 1.56
N VAL A 57 -20.22 5.78 0.72
CA VAL A 57 -20.59 7.18 0.91
C VAL A 57 -22.10 7.36 0.85
N ASN A 58 -22.81 6.72 -0.09
CA ASN A 58 -24.28 6.75 -0.11
C ASN A 58 -24.91 6.15 1.15
N GLY A 59 -24.33 5.09 1.71
CA GLY A 59 -24.82 4.49 2.96
C GLY A 59 -24.56 5.35 4.21
N MET A 60 -23.54 6.21 4.17
CA MET A 60 -23.17 7.08 5.29
C MET A 60 -23.83 8.46 5.25
N ILE A 61 -24.29 8.90 4.08
CA ILE A 61 -25.01 10.16 3.93
C ILE A 61 -26.46 9.95 4.35
N GLY A 62 -26.88 10.63 5.43
CA GLY A 62 -28.27 10.65 5.86
C GLY A 62 -29.05 11.77 5.18
N GLU A 63 -28.83 13.01 5.63
CA GLU A 63 -29.53 14.20 5.13
C GLU A 63 -28.65 15.03 4.17
N GLY A 64 -27.41 14.60 3.92
CA GLY A 64 -26.48 15.33 3.04
C GLY A 64 -25.91 16.59 3.69
N THR A 65 -25.94 16.67 5.02
CA THR A 65 -25.51 17.86 5.76
C THR A 65 -23.99 17.93 5.83
N ILE A 66 -23.46 19.13 6.12
CA ILE A 66 -22.02 19.37 6.33
C ILE A 66 -21.45 18.46 7.45
N TYR A 67 -22.28 18.08 8.43
CA TYR A 67 -21.87 17.21 9.52
C TYR A 67 -21.60 15.78 9.07
N ASP A 68 -22.40 15.25 8.15
CA ASP A 68 -22.23 13.90 7.57
C ASP A 68 -20.90 13.82 6.82
N TRP A 69 -20.63 14.82 5.97
CA TRP A 69 -19.37 14.92 5.23
C TRP A 69 -18.16 15.06 6.15
N ARG A 70 -18.28 15.85 7.23
CA ARG A 70 -17.20 15.98 8.22
C ARG A 70 -16.88 14.63 8.86
N MET A 71 -17.89 13.83 9.20
CA MET A 71 -17.68 12.49 9.77
C MET A 71 -16.96 11.57 8.77
N ILE A 72 -17.38 11.58 7.50
CA ILE A 72 -16.76 10.78 6.43
C ILE A 72 -15.27 11.15 6.27
N PHE A 73 -14.96 12.45 6.21
CA PHE A 73 -13.57 12.91 6.10
C PHE A 73 -12.73 12.56 7.32
N LEU A 74 -13.28 12.65 8.54
CA LEU A 74 -12.57 12.28 9.77
C LEU A 74 -12.31 10.78 9.84
N LEU A 75 -13.29 9.94 9.47
CA LEU A 75 -13.12 8.49 9.40
C LEU A 75 -12.07 8.09 8.36
N HIS A 76 -12.09 8.74 7.18
CA HIS A 76 -11.08 8.52 6.15
C HIS A 76 -9.67 8.90 6.62
N ALA A 77 -9.53 10.05 7.31
CA ALA A 77 -8.26 10.48 7.89
C ALA A 77 -7.76 9.51 8.96
N PHE A 78 -8.64 9.01 9.83
CA PHE A 78 -8.30 8.05 10.87
C PHE A 78 -7.83 6.70 10.29
N LEU A 79 -8.57 6.15 9.31
CA LEU A 79 -8.18 4.92 8.61
C LEU A 79 -6.83 5.07 7.91
N SER A 80 -6.62 6.20 7.23
CA SER A 80 -5.36 6.52 6.55
C SER A 80 -4.18 6.66 7.52
N LEU A 81 -4.43 7.15 8.74
CA LEU A 81 -3.39 7.23 9.78
C LEU A 81 -2.97 5.83 10.23
N ILE A 82 -3.93 4.94 10.52
CA ILE A 82 -3.66 3.57 10.98
C ILE A 82 -2.86 2.79 9.93
N THR A 83 -3.27 2.85 8.66
CA THR A 83 -2.59 2.14 7.58
C THR A 83 -1.18 2.68 7.36
N ASN A 84 -0.98 3.99 7.50
CA ASN A 84 0.36 4.59 7.42
C ASN A 84 1.27 4.17 8.58
N VAL A 85 0.75 4.11 9.81
CA VAL A 85 1.51 3.60 10.96
C VAL A 85 1.91 2.14 10.73
N TYR A 86 0.97 1.31 10.27
CA TYR A 86 1.24 -0.08 9.94
C TYR A 86 2.31 -0.20 8.83
N PHE A 87 2.19 0.62 7.78
CA PHE A 87 3.17 0.64 6.69
C PHE A 87 4.56 1.01 7.19
N CYS A 88 4.70 2.00 8.08
CA CYS A 88 6.01 2.36 8.65
C CYS A 88 6.67 1.21 9.43
N ILE A 89 5.88 0.30 10.02
CA ILE A 89 6.40 -0.86 10.76
C ILE A 89 6.80 -2.00 9.81
N VAL A 90 6.02 -2.20 8.73
CA VAL A 90 6.16 -3.36 7.83
C VAL A 90 6.99 -3.08 6.58
N ALA A 91 7.19 -1.81 6.23
CA ALA A 91 7.94 -1.42 5.05
C ALA A 91 9.40 -1.92 5.14
N ALA A 92 9.72 -2.86 4.26
CA ALA A 92 11.08 -3.34 4.05
C ALA A 92 11.64 -2.70 2.76
N SER A 93 12.87 -2.18 2.85
CA SER A 93 13.62 -1.70 1.69
C SER A 93 14.40 -2.80 0.99
N ASP A 94 14.63 -3.92 1.68
CA ASP A 94 15.39 -5.03 1.14
C ASP A 94 14.53 -5.89 0.23
N ALA A 95 15.19 -6.50 -0.75
CA ALA A 95 14.52 -7.37 -1.67
C ALA A 95 13.98 -8.59 -0.96
N ALA A 96 12.75 -8.96 -1.28
CA ALA A 96 12.16 -10.12 -0.65
C ALA A 96 12.93 -11.38 -1.04
N TRP A 97 12.98 -12.34 -0.10
CA TRP A 97 13.68 -13.62 -0.23
C TRP A 97 13.27 -14.45 -1.47
N TRP A 98 12.07 -14.20 -2.01
CA TRP A 98 11.54 -14.84 -3.23
C TRP A 98 11.98 -14.16 -4.53
N THR A 99 12.70 -13.04 -4.46
CA THR A 99 13.24 -12.28 -5.59
C THR A 99 14.77 -12.33 -5.66
N ASP A 100 15.40 -13.16 -4.84
CA ASP A 100 16.85 -13.27 -4.74
C ASP A 100 17.42 -14.25 -5.78
N ASP A 101 17.98 -13.70 -6.86
CA ASP A 101 18.52 -14.46 -8.00
C ASP A 101 19.73 -15.32 -7.59
N GLU A 102 20.48 -14.93 -6.57
CA GLU A 102 21.61 -15.72 -6.05
C GLU A 102 21.16 -17.01 -5.33
N ARG A 103 20.03 -16.99 -4.61
CA ARG A 103 19.42 -18.22 -4.04
C ARG A 103 18.88 -19.14 -5.12
N VAL A 104 18.32 -18.57 -6.19
CA VAL A 104 17.78 -19.34 -7.32
C VAL A 104 18.93 -19.97 -8.13
N LYS A 105 19.98 -19.20 -8.45
CA LYS A 105 21.18 -19.71 -9.13
C LYS A 105 21.97 -20.71 -8.28
N SER A 106 22.22 -20.45 -7.00
CA SER A 106 22.91 -21.39 -6.12
C SER A 106 22.17 -22.72 -5.98
N ARG A 107 20.83 -22.70 -5.90
CA ARG A 107 20.00 -23.93 -5.91
C ARG A 107 20.04 -24.66 -7.24
N MET A 108 20.04 -23.94 -8.37
CA MET A 108 20.19 -24.55 -9.70
C MET A 108 21.59 -25.18 -9.90
N ILE A 109 22.65 -24.53 -9.41
CA ILE A 109 24.02 -25.05 -9.47
C ILE A 109 24.21 -26.27 -8.56
N SER A 110 23.56 -26.27 -7.39
CA SER A 110 23.62 -27.39 -6.42
C SER A 110 22.82 -28.63 -6.87
N GLY A 111 21.90 -28.49 -7.84
CA GLY A 111 21.05 -29.60 -8.31
C GLY A 111 20.00 -30.07 -7.29
N ASP A 112 19.80 -29.32 -6.21
CA ASP A 112 18.97 -29.73 -5.07
C ASP A 112 17.47 -29.50 -5.37
N THR A 113 16.77 -30.57 -5.74
CA THR A 113 15.33 -30.59 -6.03
C THR A 113 14.43 -30.54 -4.78
N PHE A 114 15.02 -30.64 -3.59
CA PHE A 114 14.33 -30.90 -2.33
C PHE A 114 14.29 -29.64 -1.45
N TRP A 115 13.45 -28.68 -1.85
CA TRP A 115 13.44 -27.30 -1.33
C TRP A 115 12.97 -27.15 0.13
N TRP A 116 12.28 -28.13 0.70
CA TRP A 116 11.59 -28.02 2.00
C TRP A 116 12.34 -28.60 3.22
N TRP A 117 13.53 -29.18 3.03
CA TRP A 117 14.21 -29.95 4.09
C TRP A 117 15.37 -29.21 4.77
N ARG A 118 15.96 -28.22 4.11
CA ARG A 118 17.01 -27.41 4.73
C ARG A 118 16.37 -26.18 5.38
N LYS A 119 16.52 -26.07 6.71
CA LYS A 119 16.19 -24.85 7.46
C LYS A 119 16.95 -23.66 6.85
N GLU A 120 16.27 -22.53 6.77
CA GLU A 120 16.86 -21.28 6.28
C GLU A 120 18.13 -20.95 7.06
N PRO A 121 19.22 -20.54 6.41
CA PRO A 121 20.39 -20.06 7.12
C PRO A 121 20.01 -18.79 7.87
N GLU A 122 20.25 -18.82 9.18
CA GLU A 122 20.13 -17.67 10.08
C GLU A 122 20.99 -16.53 9.53
N GLN A 123 20.37 -15.36 9.31
CA GLN A 123 21.09 -14.18 8.86
C GLN A 123 21.96 -13.66 10.01
N VAL A 124 23.29 -13.73 9.82
CA VAL A 124 24.29 -13.02 10.62
C VAL A 124 24.32 -11.54 10.28
#